data_AF-A0A534S429-F1
#
_entry.id   AF-A0A534S429-F1
#
_cell.length_a   1.000
_cell.length_b   1.000
_cell.length_c   1.000
_cell.angle_alpha   90.00
_cell.angle_beta   90.00
_cell.angle_gamma   90.00
#
_symmetry.space_group_name_H-M   'P 1'
#
loop_
_entity.id
_entity.type
_entity.pdbx_description
1 polymer ?
#
loop_
_entity_poly.entity_id
_entity_poly.type
_entity_poly.pdbx_seq_one_letter_code
_entity_poly.pdbx_strand_id
1 'polypeptide(L)'
;MPSAGMLTSDRLIKENPQVVRRTLKALLRAHLYILENRQDTIQTLIKWLPQPLDIAEHSYDGELKTLSRDGTMTDAEIEAIIARVGEKKRPLDEVRDFFFARQAMKELEAGK
;
A
#
# COMPACT_ATOMS: atom_id res chain seq x y z
N MET A 1 9.63 11.74 -2.32
CA MET A 1 9.39 10.29 -2.48
C MET A 1 8.19 10.12 -3.40
N PRO A 2 8.20 9.17 -4.35
CA PRO A 2 6.96 8.72 -4.97
C PRO A 2 6.05 8.13 -3.88
N SER A 3 4.79 8.52 -3.87
CA SER A 3 3.78 8.01 -2.95
C SER A 3 2.76 7.22 -3.76
N ALA A 4 2.63 5.93 -3.48
CA ALA A 4 1.65 5.05 -4.12
C ALA A 4 0.63 4.59 -3.09
N GLY A 5 -0.62 4.48 -3.53
CA GLY A 5 -1.73 3.99 -2.71
C GLY A 5 -2.76 3.29 -3.58
N MET A 6 -3.65 2.52 -2.95
CA MET A 6 -4.79 1.95 -3.65
C MET A 6 -5.87 3.02 -3.82
N LEU A 7 -6.24 3.32 -5.07
CA LEU A 7 -7.39 4.16 -5.38
C LEU A 7 -8.52 3.31 -5.96
N THR A 8 -9.75 3.64 -5.62
CA THR A 8 -10.94 3.02 -6.21
C THR A 8 -12.09 4.02 -6.27
N SER A 9 -13.18 3.68 -6.95
CA SER A 9 -14.33 4.56 -7.08
C SER A 9 -15.33 4.36 -5.94
N ASP A 10 -16.01 5.44 -5.55
CA ASP A 10 -17.16 5.38 -4.63
C ASP A 10 -18.21 4.36 -5.08
N ARG A 11 -18.40 4.24 -6.40
CA ARG A 11 -19.29 3.26 -7.00
C ARG A 11 -18.86 1.84 -6.64
N LEU A 12 -17.58 1.50 -6.78
CA LEU A 12 -17.11 0.15 -6.42
C LEU A 12 -17.24 -0.12 -4.92
N ILE A 13 -16.96 0.89 -4.08
CA ILE A 13 -17.14 0.78 -2.63
C ILE A 13 -18.60 0.48 -2.28
N LYS A 14 -19.55 1.18 -2.91
CA LYS A 14 -20.99 1.02 -2.64
C LYS A 14 -21.55 -0.29 -3.20
N GLU A 15 -21.24 -0.59 -4.45
CA GLU A 15 -21.82 -1.74 -5.17
C GLU A 15 -21.14 -3.06 -4.79
N ASN A 16 -19.82 -3.06 -4.55
CA ASN A 16 -19.02 -4.26 -4.33
C ASN A 16 -17.98 -4.09 -3.19
N PRO A 17 -18.39 -3.76 -1.96
CA PRO A 17 -17.46 -3.49 -0.85
C PRO A 17 -16.57 -4.70 -0.50
N GLN A 18 -17.03 -5.91 -0.80
CA GLN A 18 -16.26 -7.13 -0.56
C GLN A 18 -15.04 -7.26 -1.48
N VAL A 19 -15.13 -6.77 -2.73
CA VAL A 19 -13.99 -6.75 -3.64
C VAL A 19 -12.92 -5.80 -3.10
N VAL A 20 -13.32 -4.60 -2.68
CA VAL A 20 -12.41 -3.61 -2.07
C VAL A 20 -11.70 -4.21 -0.84
N ARG A 21 -12.47 -4.81 0.08
CA ARG A 21 -11.92 -5.46 1.28
C ARG A 21 -10.93 -6.58 0.96
N ARG A 22 -11.29 -7.50 0.07
CA ARG A 22 -10.42 -8.63 -0.30
C ARG A 22 -9.14 -8.17 -0.98
N THR A 23 -9.22 -7.17 -1.84
CA THR A 23 -8.03 -6.57 -2.48
C THR A 23 -7.12 -5.92 -1.45
N LEU A 24 -7.65 -5.10 -0.54
CA LEU A 24 -6.85 -4.50 0.54
C LEU A 24 -6.21 -5.57 1.44
N LYS A 25 -6.96 -6.62 1.80
CA LYS A 25 -6.41 -7.74 2.57
C LYS A 25 -5.25 -8.44 1.85
N ALA A 26 -5.36 -8.64 0.53
CA ALA A 26 -4.30 -9.23 -0.27
C ALA A 26 -3.05 -8.33 -0.32
N LEU A 27 -3.24 -7.01 -0.52
CA LEU A 27 -2.15 -6.03 -0.53
C LEU A 27 -1.43 -5.97 0.82
N LEU A 28 -2.18 -5.88 1.93
CA LEU A 28 -1.60 -5.86 3.28
C LEU A 28 -0.85 -7.16 3.60
N ARG A 29 -1.39 -8.31 3.19
CA ARG A 29 -0.68 -9.59 3.33
C ARG A 29 0.63 -9.60 2.54
N ALA A 30 0.64 -9.04 1.33
CA ALA A 30 1.85 -8.89 0.54
C ALA A 30 2.87 -7.96 1.22
N HIS A 31 2.43 -6.83 1.81
CA HIS A 31 3.32 -5.94 2.57
C HIS A 31 3.99 -6.68 3.73
N LEU A 32 3.20 -7.40 4.54
CA LEU A 32 3.73 -8.19 5.65
C LEU A 32 4.72 -9.26 5.16
N TYR A 33 4.40 -9.94 4.06
CA TYR A 33 5.30 -10.92 3.45
C TYR A 33 6.63 -10.28 3.03
N ILE A 34 6.59 -9.12 2.35
CA ILE A 34 7.78 -8.37 1.92
C ILE A 34 8.66 -8.01 3.13
N LEU A 35 8.05 -7.57 4.23
CA LEU A 35 8.74 -7.20 5.47
C LEU A 35 9.37 -8.40 6.18
N GLU A 36 8.70 -9.56 6.16
CA GLU A 36 9.09 -10.76 6.90
C GLU A 36 10.02 -11.68 6.08
N ASN A 37 10.05 -11.58 4.75
CA ASN A 37 10.70 -12.55 3.85
C ASN A 37 11.63 -11.87 2.83
N ARG A 38 12.71 -11.23 3.30
CA ARG A 38 13.65 -10.46 2.45
C ARG A 38 14.19 -11.25 1.25
N GLN A 39 14.79 -12.42 1.48
CA GLN A 39 15.46 -13.19 0.43
C GLN A 39 14.48 -13.62 -0.68
N ASP A 40 13.34 -14.19 -0.30
CA ASP A 40 12.30 -14.62 -1.25
C ASP A 40 11.71 -13.45 -2.03
N THR A 41 11.56 -12.29 -1.38
CA THR A 41 11.12 -11.07 -2.04
C THR A 41 12.14 -10.61 -3.08
N ILE A 42 13.44 -10.60 -2.76
CA ILE A 42 14.50 -10.25 -3.71
C ILE A 42 14.53 -11.22 -4.89
N GLN A 43 14.40 -12.52 -4.65
CA GLN A 43 14.32 -13.51 -5.73
C GLN A 43 13.09 -13.30 -6.61
N THR A 44 11.97 -12.93 -6.01
CA THR A 44 10.76 -12.53 -6.75
C THR A 44 11.01 -11.29 -7.60
N LEU A 45 11.66 -10.25 -7.06
CA LEU A 45 12.03 -9.05 -7.79
C LEU A 45 12.92 -9.35 -9.01
N ILE A 46 13.95 -10.18 -8.84
CA ILE A 46 14.86 -10.60 -9.92
C ILE A 46 14.11 -11.40 -10.99
N LYS A 47 13.16 -12.26 -10.60
CA LYS A 47 12.35 -13.04 -11.55
C LYS A 47 11.48 -12.14 -12.43
N TRP A 48 10.90 -11.07 -11.86
CA TRP A 48 10.04 -10.14 -12.59
C TRP A 48 10.82 -9.13 -13.43
N LEU A 49 11.95 -8.66 -12.91
CA LEU A 49 12.85 -7.74 -13.58
C LEU A 49 14.28 -8.30 -13.48
N PRO A 50 14.77 -9.01 -14.52
CA PRO A 50 16.12 -9.56 -14.54
C PRO A 50 17.16 -8.45 -14.34
N GLN A 51 17.86 -8.53 -13.21
CA GLN A 51 18.86 -7.55 -12.79
C GLN A 51 19.89 -8.21 -11.86
N PRO A 52 21.09 -7.63 -11.70
CA PRO A 52 22.08 -8.09 -10.73
C PRO A 52 21.53 -8.12 -9.30
N LEU A 53 22.02 -9.06 -8.49
CA LEU A 53 21.55 -9.27 -7.11
C LEU A 53 21.70 -8.00 -6.25
N ASP A 54 22.85 -7.33 -6.34
CA ASP A 54 23.13 -6.09 -5.60
C ASP A 54 22.16 -4.96 -5.94
N ILE A 55 21.74 -4.84 -7.21
CA ILE A 55 20.73 -3.87 -7.64
C ILE A 55 19.34 -4.23 -7.10
N ALA A 56 18.99 -5.51 -7.07
CA ALA A 56 17.73 -5.97 -6.49
C ALA A 56 17.69 -5.77 -4.97
N GLU A 57 18.79 -6.01 -4.27
CA GLU A 57 18.93 -5.76 -2.83
C GLU A 57 18.79 -4.28 -2.51
N HIS A 58 19.49 -3.41 -3.26
CA HIS A 58 19.37 -1.97 -3.08
C HIS A 58 17.95 -1.47 -3.37
N SER A 59 17.29 -2.01 -4.41
CA SER A 59 15.89 -1.70 -4.70
C SER A 59 14.96 -2.13 -3.57
N TYR A 60 15.14 -3.33 -3.02
CA TYR A 60 14.36 -3.82 -1.88
C TYR A 60 14.55 -2.91 -0.66
N ASP A 61 15.79 -2.59 -0.29
CA ASP A 61 16.09 -1.75 0.88
C ASP A 61 15.58 -0.30 0.70
N GLY A 62 15.51 0.18 -0.54
CA GLY A 62 14.91 1.46 -0.91
C GLY A 62 13.38 1.47 -0.75
N GLU A 63 12.69 0.48 -1.32
CA GLU A 63 11.23 0.35 -1.24
C GLU A 63 10.75 0.03 0.18
N LEU A 64 11.54 -0.70 0.97
CA LEU A 64 11.16 -1.03 2.35
C LEU A 64 10.92 0.23 3.20
N LYS A 65 11.62 1.32 2.89
CA LYS A 65 11.49 2.62 3.58
C LYS A 65 10.19 3.36 3.24
N THR A 66 9.54 3.00 2.13
CA THR A 66 8.29 3.64 1.67
C THR A 66 7.06 2.84 2.09
N LEU A 67 7.24 1.58 2.51
CA LEU A 67 6.17 0.66 2.87
C LEU A 67 5.66 0.91 4.30
N SER A 68 4.42 1.38 4.44
CA SER A 68 3.80 1.49 5.75
C SER A 68 3.36 0.11 6.27
N ARG A 69 3.68 -0.18 7.54
CA ARG A 69 3.35 -1.46 8.18
C ARG A 69 1.84 -1.67 8.34
N ASP A 70 1.10 -0.58 8.61
CA ASP A 70 -0.36 -0.60 8.73
C ASP A 70 -1.08 -0.42 7.38
N GLY A 71 -0.30 -0.18 6.30
CA GLY A 71 -0.77 0.04 4.94
C GLY A 71 -1.57 1.32 4.73
N THR A 72 -1.43 2.30 5.64
CA THR A 72 -2.06 3.62 5.48
C THR A 72 -1.01 4.73 5.34
N MET A 73 -1.44 5.88 4.81
CA MET A 73 -0.68 7.13 4.86
C MET A 73 -1.18 7.97 6.03
N THR A 74 -0.36 8.91 6.48
CA THR A 74 -0.77 9.96 7.41
C THR A 74 -1.54 11.06 6.68
N ASP A 75 -2.36 11.80 7.43
CA ASP A 75 -3.08 12.96 6.89
C ASP A 75 -2.11 14.01 6.30
N ALA A 76 -0.97 14.25 6.95
CA ALA A 76 0.07 15.16 6.45
C ALA A 76 0.69 14.71 5.12
N GLU A 77 0.90 13.40 4.92
CA GLU A 77 1.37 12.86 3.65
C GLU A 77 0.34 13.05 2.53
N ILE A 78 -0.94 12.82 2.81
CA ILE A 78 -2.02 13.06 1.85
C ILE A 78 -2.15 14.55 1.52
N GLU A 79 -2.09 15.42 2.52
CA GLU A 79 -2.09 16.88 2.31
C GLU A 79 -0.90 17.33 1.45
N ALA A 80 0.29 16.77 1.67
CA ALA A 80 1.46 17.05 0.86
C ALA A 80 1.27 16.61 -0.60
N ILE A 81 0.60 15.47 -0.84
CA ILE A 81 0.24 15.02 -2.18
C ILE A 81 -0.76 16.00 -2.81
N ILE A 82 -1.86 16.33 -2.12
CA ILE A 82 -2.88 17.28 -2.61
C ILE A 82 -2.26 18.64 -2.92
N ALA A 83 -1.37 19.16 -2.08
CA ALA A 83 -0.70 20.44 -2.32
C ALA A 83 0.23 20.39 -3.55
N ARG A 84 0.79 19.21 -3.85
CA ARG A 84 1.69 19.01 -4.99
C ARG A 84 0.96 18.77 -6.31
N VAL A 85 -0.14 18.03 -6.30
CA VAL A 85 -0.83 17.56 -7.54
C VAL A 85 -2.22 18.15 -7.73
N GLY A 86 -2.83 18.67 -6.66
CA GLY A 86 -4.19 19.20 -6.67
C GLY A 86 -4.21 20.68 -7.02
N GLU A 87 -5.14 21.04 -7.89
CA GLU A 87 -5.40 22.46 -8.22
C GLU A 87 -6.17 23.17 -7.09
N LYS A 88 -6.86 22.42 -6.21
CA LYS A 88 -7.68 22.92 -5.11
C LYS A 88 -7.55 22.04 -3.88
N LYS A 89 -7.59 22.65 -2.69
CA LYS A 89 -7.71 21.92 -1.42
C LYS A 89 -9.03 21.15 -1.39
N ARG A 90 -8.97 19.89 -0.95
CA ARG A 90 -10.12 19.02 -0.70
C ARG A 90 -10.12 18.61 0.77
N PRO A 91 -11.28 18.50 1.43
CA PRO A 91 -11.36 17.86 2.74
C PRO A 91 -10.78 16.44 2.67
N LEU A 92 -9.99 16.05 3.68
CA LEU A 92 -9.35 14.74 3.69
C LEU A 92 -10.36 13.59 3.62
N ASP A 93 -11.49 13.73 4.31
CA ASP A 93 -12.54 12.71 4.31
C ASP A 93 -13.23 12.52 2.94
N GLU A 94 -13.07 13.46 1.99
CA GLU A 94 -13.54 13.27 0.60
C GLU A 94 -12.57 12.42 -0.24
N VAL A 95 -11.31 12.30 0.19
CA VAL A 95 -10.24 11.70 -0.63
C VAL A 95 -9.64 10.45 0.01
N ARG A 96 -9.90 10.19 1.30
CA ARG A 96 -9.35 9.03 2.01
C ARG A 96 -10.34 8.35 2.94
N ASP A 97 -10.49 7.05 2.77
CA ASP A 97 -11.20 6.17 3.69
C ASP A 97 -10.31 5.00 4.15
N PHE A 98 -9.78 5.12 5.36
CA PHE A 98 -8.94 4.08 5.98
C PHE A 98 -9.73 3.02 6.75
N PHE A 99 -11.07 3.09 6.80
CA PHE A 99 -11.89 2.07 7.45
C PHE A 99 -11.59 0.68 6.89
N PHE A 100 -11.55 0.54 5.57
CA PHE A 100 -11.33 -0.73 4.90
C PHE A 100 -9.93 -1.32 5.16
N ALA A 101 -8.89 -0.48 5.13
CA ALA A 101 -7.52 -0.91 5.41
C ALA A 101 -7.37 -1.37 6.86
N ARG A 102 -7.88 -0.59 7.83
CA ARG A 102 -7.87 -0.95 9.25
C ARG A 102 -8.65 -2.23 9.53
N GLN A 103 -9.80 -2.41 8.88
CA GLN A 103 -10.59 -3.63 9.02
C GLN A 103 -9.86 -4.84 8.44
N ALA A 104 -9.26 -4.71 7.27
CA ALA A 104 -8.49 -5.78 6.64
C ALA A 104 -7.26 -6.18 7.47
N MET A 105 -6.57 -5.22 8.10
CA MET A 105 -5.44 -5.51 8.98
C MET A 105 -5.88 -6.31 10.21
N LYS A 106 -6.95 -5.88 10.89
CA LYS A 106 -7.51 -6.63 12.04
C LYS A 106 -7.89 -8.06 11.68
N GLU A 107 -8.48 -8.27 10.50
CA GLU A 107 -8.81 -9.62 10.01
C GLU A 107 -7.58 -10.48 9.69
N LEU A 108 -6.43 -9.87 9.35
CA LEU A 108 -5.17 -10.59 9.14
C LEU A 108 -4.54 -10.96 10.48
N GLU A 109 -4.54 -10.04 11.44
CA GLU A 109 -4.01 -10.25 12.79
C GLU A 109 -4.81 -11.32 13.55
N ALA A 110 -6.14 -11.32 13.46
CA ALA A 110 -7.00 -12.30 14.11
C ALA A 110 -6.95 -13.70 13.46
N GLY A 111 -6.42 -13.81 12.23
CA GLY A 111 -6.28 -15.07 11.51
C GLY A 111 -4.88 -15.69 11.59
N LYS A 112 -3.94 -15.06 12.30
CA LYS A 112 -2.66 -15.65 12.70
C LYS A 112 -2.85 -16.52 13.94
#